data_AF-A0A564Y5M7-F1
#
_entry.id   AF-A0A564Y5M7-F1
#
_cell.length_a   1.000
_cell.length_b   1.000
_cell.length_c   1.000
_cell.angle_alpha   90.00
_cell.angle_beta   90.00
_cell.angle_gamma   90.00
#
_symmetry.space_group_name_H-M   'P 1'
#
loop_
_entity.id
_entity.type
_entity.pdbx_description
1 polymer ?
#
loop_
_entity_poly.entity_id
_entity_poly.type
_entity_poly.pdbx_seq_one_letter_code
_entity_poly.pdbx_strand_id
1 'polypeptide(L)' 'MRQHASRYWEQILAGRYRRLCPSRQAAQNERDRQIGKMRSMLAVVDRLTTEFPEIKRDLSAVWQILSEKLAQEDE' A
#
# COMPACT_ATOMS: atom_id res chain seq x y z
N MET A 1 18.54 -4.28 0.87
CA MET A 1 17.72 -3.77 -0.25
C MET A 1 18.39 -3.77 -1.62
N ARG A 2 19.70 -3.50 -1.77
CA ARG A 2 20.35 -3.38 -3.10
C ARG A 2 20.35 -4.66 -3.96
N GLN A 3 20.44 -5.85 -3.35
CA GLN A 3 20.55 -7.12 -4.09
C GLN A 3 19.29 -7.49 -4.89
N HIS A 4 18.10 -7.07 -4.45
CA HIS A 4 16.85 -7.38 -5.15
C HIS A 4 16.67 -6.53 -6.41
N ALA A 5 17.13 -5.28 -6.39
CA ALA A 5 17.06 -4.39 -7.55
C ALA A 5 17.94 -4.89 -8.70
N SER A 6 19.15 -5.37 -8.39
CA SER A 6 20.07 -5.99 -9.36
C SER A 6 19.42 -7.19 -10.07
N ARG A 7 18.77 -8.07 -9.28
CA ARG A 7 18.14 -9.29 -9.79
C ARG A 7 16.96 -9.03 -10.72
N TYR A 8 16.18 -7.97 -10.49
CA TYR A 8 15.09 -7.57 -11.39
C TYR A 8 15.61 -6.98 -12.70
N TRP A 9 16.63 -6.13 -12.63
CA TRP A 9 17.25 -5.57 -13.83
C TRP A 9 17.86 -6.65 -14.72
N GLU A 10 18.54 -7.64 -14.14
CA GLU A 10 19.06 -8.80 -14.86
C GLU A 10 17.96 -9.63 -15.53
N GLN A 11 16.81 -9.80 -14.87
CA GLN A 11 15.66 -10.50 -15.46
C GLN A 11 15.05 -9.74 -16.63
N ILE A 12 15.02 -8.40 -16.57
CA ILE A 12 14.54 -7.54 -17.66
C ILE A 12 15.48 -7.68 -18.87
N LEU A 13 16.80 -7.54 -18.64
CA LEU A 13 17.82 -7.69 -19.70
C LEU A 13 17.78 -9.08 -20.34
N ALA A 14 17.51 -10.13 -19.56
CA ALA A 14 17.40 -11.49 -20.05
C ALA A 14 16.03 -11.85 -20.67
N GLY A 15 15.09 -10.90 -20.77
CA GLY A 15 13.75 -11.13 -21.32
C GLY A 15 12.87 -12.07 -20.49
N ARG A 16 13.25 -12.36 -19.24
CA ARG A 16 12.56 -13.30 -18.32
C ARG A 16 11.78 -12.58 -17.21
N TYR A 17 11.74 -11.25 -17.23
CA TYR A 17 11.02 -10.49 -16.23
C TYR A 17 9.51 -10.71 -16.35
N ARG A 18 8.95 -11.37 -15.33
CA ARG A 18 7.51 -11.49 -15.18
C ARG A 18 7.00 -10.27 -14.43
N ARG A 19 6.21 -9.44 -15.09
CA ARG A 19 5.55 -8.29 -14.45
C ARG A 19 4.62 -8.79 -13.34
N LEU A 20 4.64 -8.12 -12.19
CA LEU A 20 3.67 -8.33 -11.11
C LEU A 20 2.24 -8.20 -11.64
N CYS A 21 1.99 -7.19 -12.48
CA CYS A 21 0.75 -7.00 -13.21
C CYS A 21 0.97 -7.24 -14.71
N PRO A 22 0.25 -8.18 -15.35
CA PRO A 22 0.48 -8.57 -16.75
C PRO A 22 0.15 -7.47 -17.77
N SER A 23 -0.74 -6.54 -17.42
CA SER A 23 -1.16 -5.42 -18.28
C SER A 23 -1.26 -4.12 -17.49
N ARG A 24 -1.36 -2.99 -18.20
CA ARG A 24 -1.65 -1.68 -17.59
C ARG A 24 -2.97 -1.71 -16.82
N GLN A 25 -4.00 -2.37 -17.38
CA GLN A 25 -5.29 -2.53 -16.70
C GLN A 25 -5.15 -3.32 -15.40
N ALA A 26 -4.37 -4.41 -15.39
CA ALA A 26 -4.15 -5.19 -14.18
C ALA A 26 -3.40 -4.37 -13.12
N ALA A 27 -2.48 -3.50 -13.53
CA ALA A 27 -1.79 -2.59 -12.63
C ALA A 27 -2.74 -1.56 -12.01
N GLN A 28 -3.65 -0.99 -12.81
CA GLN A 28 -4.68 -0.07 -12.31
C GLN A 28 -5.62 -0.76 -11.34
N ASN A 29 -6.14 -1.95 -11.69
CA ASN A 29 -7.04 -2.70 -10.83
C ASN A 29 -6.38 -3.07 -9.49
N GLU A 30 -5.09 -3.43 -9.50
CA GLU A 30 -4.36 -3.71 -8.26
C GLU A 30 -4.12 -2.44 -7.44
N ARG A 31 -3.81 -1.31 -8.08
CA ARG A 31 -3.72 0.00 -7.41
C ARG A 31 -5.04 0.33 -6.71
N ASP A 32 -6.16 0.29 -7.43
CA ASP A 32 -7.49 0.59 -6.88
C ASP A 32 -7.84 -0.37 -5.72
N ARG A 33 -7.50 -1.65 -5.85
CA ARG A 33 -7.68 -2.65 -4.79
C ARG A 33 -6.87 -2.30 -3.53
N GLN A 34 -5.64 -1.85 -3.68
CA GLN A 34 -4.78 -1.48 -2.55
C GLN A 34 -5.26 -0.19 -1.88
N ILE A 35 -5.71 0.81 -2.65
CA ILE A 35 -6.38 2.01 -2.12
C ILE A 35 -7.61 1.62 -1.30
N GLY A 36 -8.46 0.74 -1.82
CA GLY A 36 -9.63 0.23 -1.11
C GLY A 36 -9.28 -0.41 0.24
N LYS A 37 -8.26 -1.26 0.27
CA LYS A 37 -7.76 -1.86 1.51
C LYS A 37 -7.27 -0.82 2.52
N MET A 38 -6.52 0.19 2.07
CA MET A 38 -6.03 1.26 2.94
C MET A 38 -7.20 2.04 3.56
N ARG A 39 -8.22 2.39 2.77
CA ARG A 39 -9.44 3.04 3.27
C ARG A 39 -10.17 2.17 4.30
N SER A 40 -10.33 0.88 4.02
CA SER A 40 -10.93 -0.06 4.99
C SER A 40 -10.12 -0.17 6.28
N MET A 41 -8.79 -0.21 6.19
CA MET A 41 -7.93 -0.30 7.37
C MET A 41 -7.98 0.97 8.21
N LEU A 42 -8.02 2.15 7.58
CA LEU A 42 -8.20 3.42 8.27
C LEU A 42 -9.53 3.45 9.04
N ALA A 43 -10.62 3.01 8.43
CA ALA A 43 -11.92 2.91 9.09
C ALA A 43 -11.92 1.96 10.30
N VAL A 44 -11.16 0.85 10.24
CA VAL A 44 -10.98 -0.03 11.40
C VAL A 44 -10.22 0.69 12.51
N VAL A 45 -9.16 1.42 12.19
CA VAL A 45 -8.38 2.21 13.16
C VAL A 45 -9.26 3.28 13.80
N ASP A 46 -10.04 4.02 13.02
CA ASP A 46 -10.97 5.04 13.54
C ASP A 46 -12.00 4.41 14.50
N ARG A 47 -12.55 3.25 14.14
CA ARG A 47 -13.49 2.53 15.00
C ARG A 47 -12.84 2.07 16.30
N LEU A 48 -11.66 1.47 16.23
CA LEU A 48 -10.92 1.00 17.41
C LEU A 48 -10.57 2.15 18.35
N THR A 49 -10.11 3.28 17.82
CA THR A 49 -9.78 4.45 18.63
C THR A 49 -11.00 5.17 19.21
N THR A 50 -12.17 4.99 18.61
CA THR A 50 -13.46 5.47 19.15
C THR A 50 -13.97 4.56 20.27
N GLU A 51 -13.91 3.25 20.09
CA GLU A 51 -14.37 2.26 21.08
C GLU A 51 -13.40 2.14 22.27
N PHE A 52 -12.10 2.33 22.03
CA PHE A 52 -11.02 2.16 23.01
C PHE A 52 -10.08 3.38 22.99
N PRO A 53 -10.39 4.47 23.68
CA PRO A 53 -9.57 5.69 23.66
C PRO A 53 -8.13 5.48 24.16
N GLU A 54 -7.90 4.51 25.04
CA GLU A 54 -6.60 4.17 25.63
C GLU A 54 -5.56 3.72 24.59
N ILE A 55 -5.98 3.07 23.50
CA ILE A 55 -5.08 2.60 22.42
C ILE A 55 -4.85 3.66 21.34
N LYS A 56 -5.47 4.84 21.45
CA LYS A 56 -5.34 5.93 20.46
C LYS A 56 -3.90 6.34 20.25
N ARG A 57 -3.10 6.39 21.33
CA ARG A 57 -1.68 6.75 21.25
C ARG A 57 -0.88 5.73 20.43
N ASP A 58 -1.16 4.44 20.63
CA ASP A 58 -0.47 3.35 19.94
C ASP A 58 -0.86 3.29 18.45
N LEU A 59 -2.12 3.59 18.13
CA LEU A 59 -2.63 3.58 16.76
C LEU A 59 -2.40 4.88 15.98
N SER A 60 -1.97 5.97 16.64
CA SER A 60 -1.77 7.28 16.01
C SER A 60 -0.80 7.23 14.82
N ALA A 61 0.27 6.44 14.92
CA ALA A 61 1.25 6.32 13.83
C ALA A 61 0.64 5.60 12.61
N VAL A 62 -0.16 4.56 12.84
CA VAL A 62 -0.84 3.82 11.76
C VAL A 62 -1.86 4.73 11.07
N TRP A 63 -2.64 5.46 11.85
CA TRP A 63 -3.59 6.44 11.33
C TRP A 63 -2.90 7.48 10.45
N GLN A 64 -1.82 8.09 10.94
CA GLN A 64 -1.08 9.11 10.19
C GLN A 64 -0.52 8.56 8.87
N ILE A 65 0.14 7.40 8.90
CA ILE A 65 0.70 6.76 7.69
C ILE A 65 -0.39 6.48 6.65
N LEU A 66 -1.56 6.00 7.09
CA LEU A 66 -2.66 5.69 6.18
C LEU A 66 -3.29 6.94 5.59
N SER A 67 -3.51 7.97 6.42
CA SER A 67 -4.06 9.25 5.98
C SER A 67 -3.13 9.96 4.99
N GLU A 68 -1.82 10.01 5.26
CA GLU A 68 -0.83 10.59 4.35
C GLU A 68 -0.76 9.83 3.01
N LYS A 69 -0.77 8.50 3.06
CA LYS A 69 -0.74 7.67 1.84
C LYS A 69 -2.01 7.81 1.01
N LEU A 70 -3.17 7.96 1.64
CA LEU A 70 -4.42 8.17 0.92
C LEU A 70 -4.47 9.56 0.30
N ALA A 71 -4.00 10.60 1.00
CA ALA A 71 -3.91 11.96 0.45
C ALA A 71 -3.05 12.00 -0.82
N GLN A 72 -1.90 11.31 -0.82
CA GLN A 72 -1.03 11.19 -2.00
C GLN A 72 -1.65 10.45 -3.19
N GLU A 73 -2.66 9.62 -2.96
CA GLU A 73 -3.35 8.87 -4.02
C GLU A 73 -4.55 9.62 -4.59
N ASP A 74 -5.07 10.61 -3.86
CA ASP A 74 -6.15 11.50 -4.28
C ASP A 74 -5.63 12.76 -5.03
N GLU A 75 -4.32 13.07 -4.93
CA GLU A 75 -3.59 14.10 -5.71
C GLU A 75 -3.18 13.61 -7.12
#